data_AF-A0A968KNT0-F1
#
_entry.id   AF-A0A968KNT0-F1
#
_cell.length_a   1.000
_cell.length_b   1.000
_cell.length_c   1.000
_cell.angle_alpha   90.00
_cell.angle_beta   90.00
_cell.angle_gamma   90.00
#
_symmetry.space_group_name_H-M   'P 1'
#
loop_
_entity.id
_entity.type
_entity.pdbx_description
1 polymer ?
#
loop_
_entity_poly.entity_id
_entity_poly.type
_entity_poly.pdbx_seq_one_letter_code
_entity_poly.pdbx_strand_id
1 'polypeptide(L)'
;MKTTLIGHACILFESKDTVLLSDPCLFSLHFEELNYYFPQVEINRDKFPRPDAVYISHRHQDHFDIRTLAYLPKDLKILCPEDPVILECLKELEFTDITVVKDFEAVKIKNLTLIPTPSLTQDYYPEHGLIIQDGEVNIWNQVDTIVSPDIINYINRICGQVDFAHVRFEPLLEQNFTYHKDCALPFEEYSSFLKVAGALSPKFAVPGSAGEHFFGRAEFLNHFVFPATQEQFIMDLESFSPEIKASTFYPGDVAEISPNGIHIHRKQTNLVTRLEDEIFRTAFNPVYEVPRIRTLTEDPDQRTREKAAVSKFIEEGRFMEKLSQSEVMAAFQHWGLGYRLEIFDDDTSDIWTIDFSGEPVMRPGYFGRVNLYEGIGYSEFFRLIQGTTNWDFVGASGQYRTFHNIYRVARGNFEFYPHEKKFPQPLQEVFPMGREMDREKYMKDVRRWKGQYDGAGPPW
;
A
#
# COMPACT_ATOMS: atom_id res chain seq x y z
N MET A 1 -13.54 -20.21 17.15
CA MET A 1 -13.52 -19.14 16.13
C MET A 1 -13.15 -19.69 14.77
N LYS A 2 -13.57 -19.05 13.68
CA LYS A 2 -13.14 -19.34 12.31
C LYS A 2 -12.61 -18.06 11.66
N THR A 3 -11.52 -18.17 10.90
CA THR A 3 -11.03 -17.07 10.05
C THR A 3 -11.02 -17.54 8.60
N THR A 4 -11.49 -16.69 7.68
CA THR A 4 -11.45 -16.96 6.23
C THR A 4 -10.68 -15.83 5.58
N LEU A 5 -9.57 -16.15 4.91
CA LEU A 5 -8.84 -15.15 4.14
C LEU A 5 -9.58 -14.89 2.83
N ILE A 6 -9.93 -13.64 2.56
CA ILE A 6 -10.46 -13.23 1.26
C ILE A 6 -9.30 -12.88 0.33
N GLY A 7 -8.35 -12.07 0.83
CA GLY A 7 -7.06 -11.77 0.23
C GLY A 7 -6.38 -10.59 0.92
N HIS A 8 -5.06 -10.50 0.83
CA HIS A 8 -4.27 -9.47 1.53
C HIS A 8 -4.61 -9.38 3.04
N ALA A 9 -5.22 -8.27 3.47
CA ALA A 9 -5.72 -8.03 4.83
C ALA A 9 -7.24 -8.21 4.98
N CYS A 10 -7.96 -8.50 3.88
CA CYS A 10 -9.40 -8.73 3.90
C CYS A 10 -9.70 -10.11 4.49
N ILE A 11 -10.15 -10.13 5.74
CA ILE A 11 -10.37 -11.37 6.52
C ILE A 11 -11.76 -11.34 7.16
N LEU A 12 -12.48 -12.45 7.01
CA LEU A 12 -13.75 -12.68 7.70
C LEU A 12 -13.51 -13.51 8.97
N PHE A 13 -13.89 -12.98 10.13
CA PHE A 13 -13.85 -13.65 11.41
C PHE A 13 -15.26 -14.03 11.85
N GLU A 14 -15.45 -15.29 12.23
CA GLU A 14 -16.74 -15.82 12.67
C GLU A 14 -16.56 -16.50 14.04
N SER A 15 -17.38 -16.12 15.03
CA SER A 15 -17.47 -16.85 16.29
C SER A 15 -18.90 -16.83 16.81
N LYS A 16 -19.48 -18.02 17.02
CA LYS A 16 -20.89 -18.21 17.41
C LYS A 16 -21.81 -17.49 16.43
N ASP A 17 -22.53 -16.45 16.87
CA ASP A 17 -23.44 -15.63 16.09
C ASP A 17 -22.87 -14.24 15.76
N THR A 18 -21.55 -14.04 15.92
CA THR A 18 -20.86 -12.79 15.59
C THR A 18 -19.99 -12.94 14.35
N VAL A 19 -20.12 -11.98 13.44
CA VAL A 19 -19.31 -11.86 12.22
C VAL A 19 -18.60 -10.52 12.20
N LEU A 20 -17.27 -10.55 12.03
CA LEU A 20 -16.44 -9.36 11.82
C LEU A 20 -15.78 -9.45 10.45
N LEU A 21 -15.84 -8.37 9.67
CA LEU A 21 -15.09 -8.23 8.42
C LEU A 21 -14.00 -7.17 8.60
N SER A 22 -12.73 -7.56 8.46
CA SER A 22 -11.58 -6.67 8.58
C SER A 22 -11.10 -6.23 7.21
N ASP A 23 -10.73 -4.96 7.06
CA ASP A 23 -10.11 -4.33 5.88
C ASP A 23 -10.76 -4.77 4.56
N PRO A 24 -12.07 -4.51 4.38
CA PRO A 24 -12.82 -5.10 3.28
C PRO A 24 -12.40 -4.50 1.93
N CYS A 25 -11.87 -5.37 1.06
CA CYS A 25 -11.62 -5.06 -0.33
C CYS A 25 -12.15 -6.24 -1.18
N LEU A 26 -13.36 -6.05 -1.72
CA LEU A 26 -14.22 -7.12 -2.23
C LEU A 26 -14.37 -7.13 -3.76
N PHE A 27 -13.58 -6.32 -4.46
CA PHE A 27 -13.51 -6.28 -5.92
C PHE A 27 -12.19 -6.85 -6.39
N SER A 28 -12.15 -7.57 -7.51
CA SER A 28 -10.96 -8.33 -7.92
C SER A 28 -9.71 -7.50 -8.24
N LEU A 29 -9.88 -6.20 -8.55
CA LEU A 29 -8.79 -5.28 -8.86
C LEU A 29 -8.70 -4.23 -7.77
N HIS A 30 -7.50 -3.97 -7.28
CA HIS A 30 -7.23 -3.02 -6.21
C HIS A 30 -6.22 -1.97 -6.65
N PHE A 31 -5.96 -1.04 -5.73
CA PHE A 31 -4.98 0.03 -5.87
C PHE A 31 -5.09 0.78 -7.21
N GLU A 32 -6.28 1.32 -7.48
CA GLU A 32 -6.63 1.99 -8.75
C GLU A 32 -6.46 1.10 -9.99
N GLU A 33 -6.78 -0.18 -9.86
CA GLU A 33 -6.71 -1.18 -10.94
C GLU A 33 -5.27 -1.47 -11.39
N LEU A 34 -4.30 -1.46 -10.47
CA LEU A 34 -2.90 -1.83 -10.73
C LEU A 34 -2.58 -3.29 -10.41
N ASN A 35 -3.27 -3.86 -9.42
CA ASN A 35 -2.98 -5.20 -8.92
C ASN A 35 -4.27 -5.99 -8.63
N TYR A 36 -4.10 -7.30 -8.39
CA TYR A 36 -5.11 -8.21 -7.89
C TYR A 36 -4.51 -9.06 -6.74
N TYR A 37 -5.36 -9.75 -5.96
CA TYR A 37 -4.86 -10.66 -4.92
C TYR A 37 -4.13 -11.85 -5.50
N PHE A 38 -3.03 -12.25 -4.88
CA PHE A 38 -2.26 -13.42 -5.27
C PHE A 38 -2.44 -14.58 -4.28
N PRO A 39 -2.76 -15.81 -4.76
CA PRO A 39 -3.18 -16.16 -6.12
C PRO A 39 -4.46 -15.45 -6.56
N GLN A 40 -4.65 -15.27 -7.88
CA GLN A 40 -5.80 -14.58 -8.46
C GLN A 40 -7.11 -15.25 -8.02
N VAL A 41 -8.10 -14.42 -7.67
CA VAL A 41 -9.38 -14.90 -7.19
C VAL A 41 -10.59 -14.20 -7.80
N GLU A 42 -11.69 -14.94 -7.86
CA GLU A 42 -13.04 -14.38 -7.98
C GLU A 42 -13.71 -14.31 -6.60
N ILE A 43 -14.18 -13.12 -6.24
CA ILE A 43 -14.88 -12.87 -4.96
C ILE A 43 -16.39 -12.91 -5.19
N ASN A 44 -17.06 -13.86 -4.54
CA ASN A 44 -18.50 -14.03 -4.59
C ASN A 44 -19.19 -13.20 -3.48
N ARG A 45 -19.33 -11.91 -3.75
CA ARG A 45 -19.88 -10.91 -2.82
C ARG A 45 -21.28 -11.25 -2.30
N ASP A 46 -22.12 -11.89 -3.12
CA ASP A 46 -23.51 -12.25 -2.75
C ASP A 46 -23.59 -13.37 -1.72
N LYS A 47 -22.47 -14.05 -1.43
CA LYS A 47 -22.42 -15.18 -0.48
C LYS A 47 -21.84 -14.82 0.89
N PHE A 48 -21.36 -13.60 1.07
CA PHE A 48 -20.83 -13.17 2.37
C PHE A 48 -21.92 -13.33 3.47
N PRO A 49 -21.58 -13.50 4.73
CA PRO A 49 -22.56 -13.23 5.78
C PRO A 49 -22.65 -11.72 6.01
N ARG A 50 -23.80 -11.25 6.50
CA ARG A 50 -23.91 -9.86 6.98
C ARG A 50 -22.96 -9.68 8.17
N PRO A 51 -21.95 -8.79 8.10
CA PRO A 51 -21.09 -8.54 9.25
C PRO A 51 -21.86 -7.78 10.32
N ASP A 52 -21.54 -8.05 11.59
CA ASP A 52 -22.01 -7.25 12.73
C ASP A 52 -21.18 -5.99 12.92
N ALA A 53 -19.92 -6.04 12.50
CA ALA A 53 -19.04 -4.90 12.43
C ALA A 53 -18.05 -5.06 11.27
N VAL A 54 -17.61 -3.93 10.73
CA VAL A 54 -16.45 -3.81 9.85
C VAL A 54 -15.34 -3.12 10.61
N TYR A 55 -14.13 -3.65 10.52
CA TYR A 55 -12.93 -3.01 11.06
C TYR A 55 -12.06 -2.50 9.93
N ILE A 56 -11.61 -1.24 10.03
CA ILE A 56 -10.65 -0.61 9.13
C ILE A 56 -9.41 -0.30 9.97
N SER A 57 -8.28 -0.91 9.63
CA SER A 57 -7.02 -0.77 10.35
C SER A 57 -6.40 0.62 10.15
N HIS A 58 -6.33 1.07 8.90
CA HIS A 58 -5.75 2.34 8.47
C HIS A 58 -6.19 2.67 7.04
N ARG A 59 -5.65 3.74 6.46
CA ARG A 59 -6.18 4.32 5.23
C ARG A 59 -5.55 3.83 3.93
N HIS A 60 -4.50 2.99 3.90
CA HIS A 60 -3.93 2.55 2.62
C HIS A 60 -5.00 1.87 1.74
N GLN A 61 -4.90 1.99 0.40
CA GLN A 61 -5.99 1.65 -0.53
C GLN A 61 -6.32 0.15 -0.59
N ASP A 62 -5.37 -0.68 -0.27
CA ASP A 62 -5.44 -2.14 -0.10
C ASP A 62 -6.13 -2.56 1.22
N HIS A 63 -6.36 -1.62 2.14
CA HIS A 63 -7.09 -1.82 3.41
C HIS A 63 -8.42 -1.02 3.49
N PHE A 64 -8.44 0.14 2.82
CA PHE A 64 -9.53 1.12 2.83
C PHE A 64 -10.05 1.35 1.40
N ASP A 65 -10.80 0.38 0.89
CA ASP A 65 -11.37 0.43 -0.45
C ASP A 65 -12.75 1.12 -0.47
N ILE A 66 -12.78 2.31 -1.06
CA ILE A 66 -14.00 3.12 -1.21
C ILE A 66 -15.06 2.41 -2.04
N ARG A 67 -14.66 1.61 -3.05
CA ARG A 67 -15.60 0.89 -3.90
C ARG A 67 -16.36 -0.16 -3.09
N THR A 68 -15.66 -0.90 -2.24
CA THR A 68 -16.24 -1.85 -1.30
C THR A 68 -17.13 -1.17 -0.27
N LEU A 69 -16.66 -0.07 0.33
CA LEU A 69 -17.48 0.68 1.28
C LEU A 69 -18.74 1.29 0.64
N ALA A 70 -18.67 1.71 -0.63
CA ALA A 70 -19.84 2.13 -1.39
C ALA A 70 -20.83 0.98 -1.65
N TYR A 71 -20.35 -0.25 -1.78
CA TYR A 71 -21.15 -1.46 -1.97
C TYR A 71 -21.81 -1.98 -0.67
N LEU A 72 -21.18 -1.78 0.49
CA LEU A 72 -21.67 -2.28 1.78
C LEU A 72 -22.90 -1.51 2.33
N PRO A 73 -23.78 -2.13 3.15
CA PRO A 73 -24.89 -1.44 3.81
C PRO A 73 -24.41 -0.33 4.75
N LYS A 74 -25.10 0.82 4.75
CA LYS A 74 -24.66 2.04 5.47
C LYS A 74 -25.01 2.05 6.95
N ASP A 75 -25.87 1.13 7.38
CA ASP A 75 -26.22 0.90 8.77
C ASP A 75 -25.27 -0.08 9.47
N LEU A 76 -24.26 -0.60 8.77
CA LEU A 76 -23.20 -1.40 9.39
C LEU A 76 -22.40 -0.56 10.39
N LYS A 77 -22.04 -1.19 11.50
CA LYS A 77 -21.10 -0.62 12.46
C LYS A 77 -19.69 -0.64 11.88
N ILE A 78 -19.07 0.53 11.76
CA ILE A 78 -17.69 0.70 11.31
C ILE A 78 -16.81 1.05 12.51
N LEU A 79 -15.73 0.29 12.70
CA LEU A 79 -14.66 0.54 13.65
C LEU A 79 -13.44 1.02 12.86
N CYS A 80 -12.96 2.22 13.13
CA CYS A 80 -11.82 2.80 12.39
C CYS A 80 -10.95 3.68 13.32
N PRO A 81 -9.70 3.96 12.95
CA PRO A 81 -8.89 4.90 13.71
C PRO A 81 -9.41 6.34 13.58
N GLU A 82 -8.86 7.25 14.39
CA GLU A 82 -9.15 8.69 14.34
C GLU A 82 -8.43 9.36 13.15
N ASP A 83 -8.69 8.89 11.93
CA ASP A 83 -8.16 9.50 10.70
C ASP A 83 -9.21 10.41 10.04
N PRO A 84 -8.91 11.71 9.83
CA PRO A 84 -9.88 12.65 9.26
C PRO A 84 -10.35 12.31 7.83
N VAL A 85 -9.52 11.67 7.01
CA VAL A 85 -9.85 11.29 5.63
C VAL A 85 -10.79 10.08 5.64
N ILE A 86 -10.51 9.07 6.48
CA ILE A 86 -11.42 7.92 6.66
C ILE A 86 -12.79 8.42 7.13
N LEU A 87 -12.83 9.23 8.19
CA LEU A 87 -14.07 9.75 8.76
C LEU A 87 -14.88 10.58 7.77
N GLU A 88 -14.21 11.41 6.96
CA GLU A 88 -14.87 12.18 5.90
C GLU A 88 -15.47 11.27 4.84
N CYS A 89 -14.70 10.29 4.33
CA CYS A 89 -15.18 9.36 3.32
C CYS A 89 -16.37 8.52 3.81
N LEU A 90 -16.32 8.00 5.05
CA LEU A 90 -17.42 7.25 5.65
C LEU A 90 -18.69 8.09 5.79
N LYS A 91 -18.54 9.36 6.20
CA LYS A 91 -19.65 10.32 6.28
C LYS A 91 -20.24 10.62 4.89
N GLU A 92 -19.40 10.84 3.89
CA GLU A 92 -19.84 11.13 2.52
C GLU A 92 -20.49 9.90 1.86
N LEU A 93 -20.07 8.70 2.24
CA LEU A 93 -20.74 7.43 1.89
C LEU A 93 -21.98 7.12 2.74
N GLU A 94 -22.35 8.00 3.68
CA GLU A 94 -23.58 7.96 4.48
C GLU A 94 -23.63 6.85 5.56
N PHE A 95 -22.48 6.35 6.02
CA PHE A 95 -22.43 5.44 7.16
C PHE A 95 -22.92 6.12 8.45
N THR A 96 -23.78 5.44 9.21
CA THR A 96 -24.46 6.04 10.38
C THR A 96 -23.94 5.58 11.74
N ASP A 97 -23.28 4.42 11.83
CA ASP A 97 -22.72 3.88 13.08
C ASP A 97 -21.19 3.75 12.95
N ILE A 98 -20.48 4.82 13.28
CA ILE A 98 -19.02 4.89 13.22
C ILE A 98 -18.49 5.01 14.65
N THR A 99 -17.60 4.10 15.03
CA THR A 99 -16.89 4.11 16.32
C THR A 99 -15.40 4.29 16.07
N VAL A 100 -14.86 5.41 16.53
CA VAL A 100 -13.40 5.63 16.55
C VAL A 100 -12.78 4.75 17.64
N VAL A 101 -11.75 4.01 17.28
CA VAL A 101 -11.04 3.10 18.18
C VAL A 101 -9.66 3.65 18.56
N LYS A 102 -9.13 3.21 19.69
CA LYS A 102 -7.84 3.65 20.24
C LYS A 102 -7.00 2.46 20.69
N ASP A 103 -5.69 2.69 20.76
CA ASP A 103 -4.72 1.71 21.22
C ASP A 103 -5.11 1.06 22.53
N PHE A 104 -5.23 -0.26 22.51
CA PHE A 104 -5.53 -1.11 23.65
C PHE A 104 -6.86 -0.82 24.36
N GLU A 105 -7.75 -0.02 23.76
CA GLU A 105 -9.11 0.18 24.26
C GLU A 105 -10.04 -0.89 23.68
N ALA A 106 -10.54 -1.77 24.54
CA ALA A 106 -11.39 -2.89 24.14
C ALA A 106 -12.80 -2.43 23.72
N VAL A 107 -13.26 -2.91 22.56
CA VAL A 107 -14.62 -2.72 22.05
C VAL A 107 -15.32 -4.06 21.98
N LYS A 108 -16.52 -4.16 22.56
CA LYS A 108 -17.31 -5.39 22.55
C LYS A 108 -18.35 -5.37 21.43
N ILE A 109 -18.29 -6.38 20.56
CA ILE A 109 -19.28 -6.65 19.51
C ILE A 109 -19.87 -8.02 19.78
N LYS A 110 -21.10 -8.06 20.31
CA LYS A 110 -21.77 -9.32 20.73
C LYS A 110 -20.83 -10.20 21.59
N ASN A 111 -20.37 -11.36 21.09
CA ASN A 111 -19.47 -12.27 21.79
C ASN A 111 -17.98 -12.07 21.49
N LEU A 112 -17.62 -11.10 20.64
CA LEU A 112 -16.24 -10.72 20.38
C LEU A 112 -15.82 -9.50 21.22
N THR A 113 -14.60 -9.56 21.75
CA THR A 113 -13.86 -8.41 22.24
C THR A 113 -12.76 -8.09 21.24
N LEU A 114 -12.78 -6.85 20.72
CA LEU A 114 -11.84 -6.35 19.73
C LEU A 114 -10.94 -5.32 20.40
N ILE A 115 -9.62 -5.47 20.25
CA ILE A 115 -8.65 -4.59 20.91
C ILE A 115 -7.62 -4.15 19.86
N PRO A 116 -7.71 -2.91 19.36
CA PRO A 116 -6.71 -2.37 18.44
C PRO A 116 -5.33 -2.33 19.10
N THR A 117 -4.29 -2.66 18.36
CA THR A 117 -2.89 -2.60 18.83
C THR A 117 -2.13 -1.51 18.07
N PRO A 118 -1.28 -0.72 18.74
CA PRO A 118 -0.56 0.39 18.12
C PRO A 118 0.43 -0.07 17.05
N SER A 119 0.69 0.82 16.09
CA SER A 119 1.84 0.78 15.19
C SER A 119 2.87 1.87 15.52
N LEU A 120 4.13 1.56 15.28
CA LEU A 120 5.26 2.49 15.33
C LEU A 120 5.65 3.00 13.94
N THR A 121 4.76 2.87 12.95
CA THR A 121 4.95 3.55 11.66
C THR A 121 5.18 5.05 11.89
N GLN A 122 6.02 5.65 11.03
CA GLN A 122 6.33 7.08 11.09
C GLN A 122 5.36 7.91 10.25
N ASP A 123 4.28 7.30 9.78
CA ASP A 123 3.24 8.01 9.06
C ASP A 123 2.51 8.98 9.97
N TYR A 124 2.00 10.05 9.37
CA TYR A 124 1.31 11.11 10.10
C TYR A 124 -0.16 10.77 10.41
N TYR A 125 -0.60 9.57 10.01
CA TYR A 125 -1.93 9.02 10.23
C TYR A 125 -1.87 7.74 11.06
N PRO A 126 -2.93 7.43 11.82
CA PRO A 126 -2.96 6.26 12.69
C PRO A 126 -3.04 4.95 11.89
N GLU A 127 -2.39 3.92 12.45
CA GLU A 127 -2.44 2.53 11.96
C GLU A 127 -2.52 1.58 13.15
N HIS A 128 -3.39 0.57 13.02
CA HIS A 128 -3.63 -0.40 14.07
C HIS A 128 -3.59 -1.86 13.57
N GLY A 129 -3.04 -2.73 14.40
CA GLY A 129 -3.30 -4.17 14.36
C GLY A 129 -4.54 -4.48 15.20
N LEU A 130 -4.96 -5.74 15.27
CA LEU A 130 -6.18 -6.11 15.97
C LEU A 130 -6.05 -7.42 16.75
N ILE A 131 -6.32 -7.38 18.04
CA ILE A 131 -6.61 -8.59 18.82
C ILE A 131 -8.10 -8.88 18.74
N ILE A 132 -8.46 -10.14 18.53
CA ILE A 132 -9.84 -10.65 18.50
C ILE A 132 -9.96 -11.78 19.52
N GLN A 133 -10.90 -11.65 20.47
CA GLN A 133 -11.14 -12.64 21.51
C GLN A 133 -12.63 -13.03 21.56
N ASP A 134 -12.94 -14.31 21.67
CA ASP A 134 -14.32 -14.81 21.93
C ASP A 134 -14.52 -15.39 23.34
N GLY A 135 -13.50 -15.27 24.19
CA GLY A 135 -13.44 -15.83 25.54
C GLY A 135 -12.86 -17.24 25.61
N GLU A 136 -12.66 -17.93 24.48
CA GLU A 136 -12.01 -19.24 24.43
C GLU A 136 -10.64 -19.18 23.74
N VAL A 137 -10.52 -18.37 22.69
CA VAL A 137 -9.28 -18.22 21.91
C VAL A 137 -8.94 -16.75 21.66
N ASN A 138 -7.65 -16.48 21.47
CA ASN A 138 -7.09 -15.17 21.15
C ASN A 138 -6.44 -15.20 19.76
N ILE A 139 -6.87 -14.30 18.88
CA ILE A 139 -6.25 -14.07 17.58
C ILE A 139 -5.57 -12.71 17.58
N TRP A 140 -4.41 -12.59 16.94
CA TRP A 140 -3.83 -11.30 16.60
C TRP A 140 -3.67 -11.18 15.09
N ASN A 141 -4.32 -10.19 14.48
CA ASN A 141 -4.06 -9.77 13.13
C ASN A 141 -3.07 -8.59 13.18
N GLN A 142 -1.82 -8.82 12.77
CA GLN A 142 -0.78 -7.79 12.82
C GLN A 142 -1.06 -6.65 11.84
N VAL A 143 -1.72 -6.94 10.70
CA VAL A 143 -1.83 -6.01 9.57
C VAL A 143 -0.43 -5.51 9.18
N ASP A 144 -0.26 -4.20 8.99
CA ASP A 144 0.99 -3.59 8.52
C ASP A 144 1.88 -3.14 9.70
N THR A 145 1.41 -3.38 10.94
CA THR A 145 1.98 -2.74 12.11
C THR A 145 3.45 -3.08 12.36
N ILE A 146 4.21 -2.01 12.58
CA ILE A 146 5.57 -2.07 13.13
C ILE A 146 5.45 -2.02 14.64
N VAL A 147 5.96 -3.02 15.34
CA VAL A 147 5.78 -3.14 16.79
C VAL A 147 7.11 -3.28 17.53
N SER A 148 7.15 -2.78 18.76
CA SER A 148 8.27 -2.97 19.68
C SER A 148 8.08 -4.19 20.57
N PRO A 149 9.15 -4.68 21.23
CA PRO A 149 9.03 -5.70 22.27
C PRO A 149 8.06 -5.33 23.40
N ASP A 150 7.92 -4.05 23.74
CA ASP A 150 6.98 -3.60 24.77
C ASP A 150 5.52 -3.75 24.34
N ILE A 151 5.21 -3.47 23.07
CA ILE A 151 3.88 -3.71 22.49
C ILE A 151 3.57 -5.21 22.51
N ILE A 152 4.51 -6.06 22.07
CA ILE A 152 4.36 -7.53 22.11
C ILE A 152 4.16 -8.03 23.54
N ASN A 153 4.94 -7.53 24.49
CA ASN A 153 4.77 -7.86 25.91
C ASN A 153 3.38 -7.48 26.43
N TYR A 154 2.83 -6.35 25.97
CA TYR A 154 1.48 -5.93 26.34
C TYR A 154 0.41 -6.84 25.72
N ILE A 155 0.57 -7.22 24.45
CA ILE A 155 -0.30 -8.21 23.77
C ILE A 155 -0.31 -9.53 24.55
N ASN A 156 0.86 -10.03 24.95
CA ASN A 156 0.98 -11.26 25.75
C ASN A 156 0.39 -11.12 27.15
N ARG A 157 0.43 -9.93 27.78
CA ARG A 157 -0.27 -9.70 29.05
C ARG A 157 -1.79 -9.78 28.92
N ILE A 158 -2.34 -9.29 27.80
CA ILE A 158 -3.79 -9.35 27.53
C ILE A 158 -4.22 -10.78 27.17
N CYS A 159 -3.47 -11.45 26.29
CA CYS A 159 -3.87 -12.73 25.72
C CYS A 159 -3.40 -13.94 26.55
N GLY A 160 -2.38 -13.77 27.39
CA GLY A 160 -1.57 -14.86 27.93
C GLY A 160 -0.68 -15.46 26.85
N GLN A 161 -1.29 -16.16 25.90
CA GLN A 161 -0.66 -16.62 24.66
C GLN A 161 -1.65 -16.44 23.50
N VAL A 162 -1.16 -15.94 22.37
CA VAL A 162 -1.95 -15.86 21.13
C VAL A 162 -2.10 -17.27 20.54
N ASP A 163 -3.33 -17.68 20.22
CA ASP A 163 -3.61 -18.98 19.63
C ASP A 163 -3.32 -18.99 18.13
N PHE A 164 -3.68 -17.91 17.43
CA PHE A 164 -3.52 -17.77 15.99
C PHE A 164 -3.08 -16.35 15.63
N ALA A 165 -2.02 -16.21 14.83
CA ALA A 165 -1.51 -14.91 14.42
C ALA A 165 -1.42 -14.81 12.90
N HIS A 166 -1.96 -13.74 12.34
CA HIS A 166 -1.59 -13.27 11.00
C HIS A 166 -0.40 -12.33 11.16
N VAL A 167 0.74 -12.70 10.60
CA VAL A 167 1.99 -11.96 10.74
C VAL A 167 2.49 -11.45 9.40
N ARG A 168 3.19 -10.32 9.43
CA ARG A 168 3.90 -9.81 8.25
C ARG A 168 4.94 -10.84 7.79
N PHE A 169 5.07 -11.02 6.47
CA PHE A 169 5.98 -12.00 5.89
C PHE A 169 6.83 -11.47 4.74
N GLU A 170 6.38 -10.40 4.07
CA GLU A 170 6.99 -9.89 2.86
C GLU A 170 7.22 -8.37 2.95
N PRO A 171 8.45 -7.89 2.74
CA PRO A 171 8.72 -6.47 2.51
C PRO A 171 8.29 -6.09 1.08
N LEU A 172 7.64 -4.94 0.91
CA LEU A 172 7.21 -4.45 -0.40
C LEU A 172 8.20 -3.42 -0.96
N LEU A 173 8.69 -3.63 -2.19
CA LEU A 173 9.82 -2.89 -2.77
C LEU A 173 9.43 -1.90 -3.90
N GLU A 174 8.16 -1.51 -4.02
CA GLU A 174 7.65 -0.55 -5.02
C GLU A 174 8.37 0.79 -4.92
N GLN A 175 8.56 1.29 -3.69
CA GLN A 175 9.31 2.52 -3.47
C GLN A 175 10.79 2.34 -3.82
N ASN A 176 11.39 1.19 -3.52
CA ASN A 176 12.79 0.97 -3.88
C ASN A 176 12.97 1.00 -5.39
N PHE A 177 12.08 0.34 -6.13
CA PHE A 177 12.08 0.38 -7.59
C PHE A 177 11.91 1.82 -8.11
N THR A 178 10.89 2.54 -7.61
CA THR A 178 10.56 3.91 -8.04
C THR A 178 11.72 4.89 -7.84
N TYR A 179 12.45 4.77 -6.73
CA TYR A 179 13.54 5.69 -6.35
C TYR A 179 14.93 5.16 -6.68
N HIS A 180 15.03 4.13 -7.52
CA HIS A 180 16.30 3.51 -7.92
C HIS A 180 17.18 3.10 -6.74
N LYS A 181 16.56 2.49 -5.73
CA LYS A 181 17.23 1.85 -4.59
C LYS A 181 17.35 0.35 -4.83
N ASP A 182 18.06 -0.32 -3.93
CA ASP A 182 18.26 -1.77 -4.01
C ASP A 182 16.92 -2.53 -3.97
N CYS A 183 16.61 -3.23 -5.06
CA CYS A 183 15.53 -4.22 -5.13
C CYS A 183 16.08 -5.60 -4.74
N ALA A 184 16.49 -5.74 -3.48
CA ALA A 184 16.90 -7.02 -2.88
C ALA A 184 16.13 -7.22 -1.57
N LEU A 185 16.03 -8.46 -1.09
CA LEU A 185 15.38 -8.75 0.20
C LEU A 185 16.04 -7.92 1.32
N PRO A 186 15.34 -6.96 1.95
CA PRO A 186 15.93 -6.11 2.97
C PRO A 186 16.08 -6.93 4.26
N PHE A 187 17.26 -7.50 4.49
CA PHE A 187 17.48 -8.46 5.59
C PHE A 187 17.14 -7.92 6.98
N GLU A 188 17.40 -6.64 7.26
CA GLU A 188 17.05 -6.07 8.57
C GLU A 188 15.53 -6.06 8.80
N GLU A 189 14.76 -5.58 7.81
CA GLU A 189 13.29 -5.58 7.86
C GLU A 189 12.74 -7.01 7.87
N TYR A 190 13.18 -7.89 6.97
CA TYR A 190 12.73 -9.27 6.93
C TYR A 190 13.06 -10.03 8.24
N SER A 191 14.24 -9.80 8.82
CA SER A 191 14.59 -10.38 10.12
C SER A 191 13.68 -9.90 11.25
N SER A 192 13.15 -8.68 11.14
CA SER A 192 12.22 -8.13 12.12
C SER A 192 10.91 -8.90 12.15
N PHE A 193 10.44 -9.42 11.02
CA PHE A 193 9.22 -10.23 10.96
C PHE A 193 9.36 -11.54 11.74
N LEU A 194 10.48 -12.23 11.56
CA LEU A 194 10.82 -13.45 12.33
C LEU A 194 10.96 -13.14 13.82
N LYS A 195 11.64 -12.04 14.18
CA LYS A 195 11.79 -11.61 15.59
C LYS A 195 10.45 -11.26 16.24
N VAL A 196 9.54 -10.60 15.52
CA VAL A 196 8.19 -10.27 15.99
C VAL A 196 7.39 -11.54 16.23
N ALA A 197 7.35 -12.47 15.26
CA ALA A 197 6.66 -13.75 15.41
C ALA A 197 7.24 -14.56 16.58
N GLY A 198 8.56 -14.65 16.68
CA GLY A 198 9.26 -15.34 17.78
C GLY A 198 8.98 -14.72 19.16
N ALA A 199 9.00 -13.39 19.26
CA ALA A 199 8.70 -12.68 20.51
C ALA A 199 7.23 -12.82 20.92
N LEU A 200 6.31 -12.83 19.95
CA LEU A 200 4.89 -13.08 20.19
C LEU A 200 4.67 -14.54 20.65
N SER A 201 5.41 -15.48 20.08
CA SER A 201 5.30 -16.93 20.35
C SER A 201 3.85 -17.46 20.27
N PRO A 202 3.13 -17.22 19.15
CA PRO A 202 1.79 -17.73 18.99
C PRO A 202 1.80 -19.27 18.86
N LYS A 203 0.70 -19.93 19.21
CA LYS A 203 0.56 -21.38 18.99
C LYS A 203 0.56 -21.75 17.52
N PHE A 204 0.05 -20.87 16.67
CA PHE A 204 0.04 -21.01 15.22
C PHE A 204 0.18 -19.65 14.52
N ALA A 205 1.03 -19.56 13.51
CA ALA A 205 1.22 -18.37 12.70
C ALA A 205 0.89 -18.64 11.23
N VAL A 206 0.32 -17.64 10.56
CA VAL A 206 0.14 -17.62 9.11
C VAL A 206 0.62 -16.29 8.53
N PRO A 207 1.13 -16.27 7.28
CA PRO A 207 1.40 -15.04 6.56
C PRO A 207 0.11 -14.22 6.36
N GLY A 208 0.17 -12.90 6.53
CA GLY A 208 -0.94 -11.98 6.27
C GLY A 208 -0.50 -10.65 5.71
N SER A 209 -1.45 -9.86 5.22
CA SER A 209 -1.27 -8.47 4.77
C SER A 209 -0.15 -8.27 3.74
N ALA A 210 -0.10 -9.22 2.80
CA ALA A 210 0.63 -9.15 1.54
C ALA A 210 0.04 -10.22 0.59
N GLY A 211 0.67 -10.44 -0.57
CA GLY A 211 0.16 -11.34 -1.60
C GLY A 211 -0.70 -10.60 -2.60
N GLU A 212 -0.08 -9.67 -3.31
CA GLU A 212 -0.63 -8.97 -4.46
C GLU A 212 0.15 -9.35 -5.72
N HIS A 213 -0.42 -9.03 -6.88
CA HIS A 213 0.24 -9.24 -8.16
C HIS A 213 -0.17 -8.15 -9.14
N PHE A 214 0.82 -7.47 -9.73
CA PHE A 214 0.60 -6.43 -10.74
C PHE A 214 0.21 -7.04 -12.08
N PHE A 215 -0.67 -6.40 -12.83
CA PHE A 215 -1.09 -6.89 -14.14
C PHE A 215 -0.95 -5.83 -15.24
N GLY A 216 -1.13 -6.27 -16.49
CA GLY A 216 -1.08 -5.39 -17.66
C GLY A 216 0.26 -4.66 -17.76
N ARG A 217 0.23 -3.33 -17.87
CA ARG A 217 1.46 -2.52 -18.04
C ARG A 217 2.36 -2.50 -16.81
N ALA A 218 1.82 -2.83 -15.63
CA ALA A 218 2.56 -2.88 -14.38
C ALA A 218 3.15 -4.28 -14.10
N GLU A 219 2.81 -5.30 -14.90
CA GLU A 219 3.19 -6.71 -14.64
C GLU A 219 4.70 -6.92 -14.46
N PHE A 220 5.54 -6.13 -15.15
CA PHE A 220 6.99 -6.22 -15.01
C PHE A 220 7.48 -5.92 -13.57
N LEU A 221 6.71 -5.16 -12.77
CA LEU A 221 7.06 -4.80 -11.39
C LEU A 221 7.08 -6.02 -10.46
N ASN A 222 6.35 -7.09 -10.79
CA ASN A 222 6.36 -8.33 -10.00
C ASN A 222 7.79 -8.92 -9.87
N HIS A 223 8.67 -8.66 -10.84
CA HIS A 223 10.08 -9.08 -10.76
C HIS A 223 10.91 -8.30 -9.73
N PHE A 224 10.43 -7.16 -9.23
CA PHE A 224 11.19 -6.23 -8.41
C PHE A 224 10.57 -5.96 -7.04
N VAL A 225 9.25 -6.15 -6.90
CA VAL A 225 8.49 -5.69 -5.71
C VAL A 225 8.39 -6.72 -4.61
N PHE A 226 8.33 -8.01 -4.95
CA PHE A 226 7.94 -9.11 -4.06
C PHE A 226 9.13 -10.05 -3.77
N PRO A 227 10.05 -9.72 -2.85
CA PRO A 227 11.32 -10.43 -2.66
C PRO A 227 11.22 -11.73 -1.86
N ALA A 228 10.05 -12.08 -1.31
CA ALA A 228 9.85 -13.25 -0.47
C ALA A 228 8.59 -14.01 -0.88
N THR A 229 8.49 -15.27 -0.48
CA THR A 229 7.23 -16.03 -0.64
C THR A 229 6.74 -16.48 0.73
N GLN A 230 5.45 -16.81 0.80
CA GLN A 230 4.90 -17.43 2.01
C GLN A 230 5.67 -18.71 2.35
N GLU A 231 5.99 -19.57 1.38
CA GLU A 231 6.77 -20.79 1.61
C GLU A 231 8.15 -20.49 2.20
N GLN A 232 8.86 -19.50 1.65
CA GLN A 232 10.18 -19.10 2.15
C GLN A 232 10.08 -18.63 3.61
N PHE A 233 9.11 -17.75 3.91
CA PHE A 233 8.88 -17.27 5.26
C PHE A 233 8.57 -18.39 6.24
N ILE A 234 7.73 -19.37 5.86
CA ILE A 234 7.40 -20.51 6.73
C ILE A 234 8.63 -21.36 7.03
N MET A 235 9.44 -21.68 6.03
CA MET A 235 10.68 -22.45 6.22
C MET A 235 11.68 -21.71 7.12
N ASP A 236 11.79 -20.39 6.96
CA ASP A 236 12.67 -19.56 7.79
C ASP A 236 12.15 -19.44 9.22
N LEU A 237 10.83 -19.31 9.42
CA LEU A 237 10.19 -19.27 10.73
C LEU A 237 10.35 -20.59 11.47
N GLU A 238 10.16 -21.72 10.80
CA GLU A 238 10.41 -23.06 11.37
C GLU A 238 11.87 -23.23 11.82
N SER A 239 12.81 -22.64 11.07
CA SER A 239 14.23 -22.64 11.43
C SER A 239 14.56 -21.70 12.60
N PHE A 240 13.88 -20.55 12.68
CA PHE A 240 14.10 -19.52 13.68
C PHE A 240 13.42 -19.82 15.03
N SER A 241 12.18 -20.31 14.99
CA SER A 241 11.30 -20.59 16.14
C SER A 241 10.49 -21.88 15.91
N PRO A 242 11.12 -23.07 16.03
CA PRO A 242 10.50 -24.36 15.71
C PRO A 242 9.29 -24.73 16.58
N GLU A 243 9.10 -24.04 17.72
CA GLU A 243 7.93 -24.18 18.59
C GLU A 243 6.66 -23.56 18.01
N ILE A 244 6.78 -22.59 17.09
CA ILE A 244 5.65 -21.95 16.43
C ILE A 244 5.22 -22.86 15.27
N LYS A 245 4.01 -23.40 15.34
CA LYS A 245 3.43 -24.08 14.17
C LYS A 245 3.08 -23.03 13.13
N ALA A 246 3.37 -23.30 11.87
CA ALA A 246 3.03 -22.36 10.83
C ALA A 246 2.60 -23.06 9.55
N SER A 247 1.90 -22.34 8.69
CA SER A 247 1.56 -22.80 7.35
C SER A 247 1.28 -21.61 6.45
N THR A 248 1.40 -21.79 5.15
CA THR A 248 0.87 -20.82 4.18
C THR A 248 -0.61 -20.61 4.42
N PHE A 249 -1.15 -19.45 4.04
CA PHE A 249 -2.58 -19.14 4.12
C PHE A 249 -2.94 -18.24 2.95
N TYR A 250 -3.71 -18.79 2.02
CA TYR A 250 -4.01 -18.15 0.74
C TYR A 250 -5.51 -17.82 0.65
N PRO A 251 -5.89 -16.83 -0.18
CA PRO A 251 -7.30 -16.51 -0.48
C PRO A 251 -8.22 -17.72 -0.57
N GLY A 252 -9.27 -17.79 0.23
CA GLY A 252 -10.22 -18.90 0.30
C GLY A 252 -9.84 -20.06 1.25
N ASP A 253 -8.69 -20.00 1.91
CA ASP A 253 -8.40 -20.88 3.05
C ASP A 253 -9.20 -20.45 4.29
N VAL A 254 -9.51 -21.45 5.11
CA VAL A 254 -10.27 -21.29 6.35
C VAL A 254 -9.47 -21.88 7.49
N ALA A 255 -9.23 -21.10 8.55
CA ALA A 255 -8.70 -21.62 9.81
C ALA A 255 -9.85 -21.83 10.80
N GLU A 256 -9.93 -23.02 11.41
CA GLU A 256 -10.75 -23.29 12.59
C GLU A 256 -9.85 -23.27 13.82
N ILE A 257 -10.18 -22.40 14.78
CA ILE A 257 -9.38 -22.14 15.98
C ILE A 257 -10.21 -22.48 17.21
N SER A 258 -9.69 -23.37 18.04
CA SER A 258 -10.30 -23.79 19.31
C SER A 258 -9.23 -24.02 20.38
N PRO A 259 -9.59 -24.11 21.67
CA PRO A 259 -8.64 -24.49 22.72
C PRO A 259 -7.96 -25.85 22.50
N ASN A 260 -8.60 -26.73 21.73
CA ASN A 260 -8.09 -28.08 21.44
C ASN A 260 -7.11 -28.12 20.26
N GLY A 261 -6.98 -27.02 19.51
CA GLY A 261 -6.07 -26.94 18.36
C GLY A 261 -6.59 -26.08 17.22
N ILE A 262 -5.72 -25.93 16.22
CA ILE A 262 -5.96 -25.19 14.97
C ILE A 262 -5.96 -26.16 13.80
N HIS A 263 -6.90 -25.99 12.88
CA HIS A 263 -6.94 -26.72 11.61
C HIS A 263 -7.13 -25.76 10.43
N ILE A 264 -6.29 -25.90 9.40
CA ILE A 264 -6.40 -25.11 8.16
C ILE A 264 -7.07 -25.96 7.09
N HIS A 265 -8.25 -25.55 6.66
CA HIS A 265 -8.96 -26.14 5.55
C HIS A 265 -8.64 -25.37 4.26
N ARG A 266 -8.12 -26.08 3.27
CA ARG A 266 -7.69 -25.47 2.01
C ARG A 266 -8.86 -25.26 1.07
N LYS A 267 -9.01 -24.04 0.53
CA LYS A 267 -10.04 -23.69 -0.47
C LYS A 267 -11.46 -24.13 -0.07
N GLN A 268 -11.81 -24.00 1.21
CA GLN A 268 -13.05 -24.56 1.77
C GLN A 268 -14.21 -23.56 1.87
N THR A 269 -14.02 -22.34 1.39
CA THR A 269 -15.07 -21.33 1.37
C THR A 269 -15.71 -21.22 -0.02
N ASN A 270 -16.97 -20.80 -0.05
CA ASN A 270 -17.68 -20.43 -1.29
C ASN A 270 -17.63 -18.92 -1.56
N LEU A 271 -16.98 -18.14 -0.69
CA LEU A 271 -16.81 -16.69 -0.79
C LEU A 271 -15.78 -16.30 -1.85
N VAL A 272 -14.80 -17.18 -2.07
CA VAL A 272 -13.64 -16.91 -2.93
C VAL A 272 -13.30 -18.16 -3.72
N THR A 273 -13.11 -18.00 -5.03
CA THR A 273 -12.64 -19.08 -5.92
C THR A 273 -11.27 -18.69 -6.47
N ARG A 274 -10.24 -19.47 -6.15
CA ARG A 274 -8.92 -19.28 -6.78
C ARG A 274 -8.95 -19.68 -8.24
N LEU A 275 -8.41 -18.82 -9.08
CA LEU A 275 -8.15 -19.10 -10.48
C LEU A 275 -6.79 -19.81 -10.62
N GLU A 276 -6.55 -20.41 -11.78
CA GLU A 276 -5.23 -20.98 -12.10
C GLU A 276 -4.27 -19.86 -12.48
N ASP A 277 -3.14 -19.76 -11.79
CA ASP A 277 -2.09 -18.79 -12.08
C ASP A 277 -0.85 -19.47 -12.69
N GLU A 278 -0.25 -18.84 -13.70
CA GLU A 278 1.06 -19.21 -14.25
C GLU A 278 2.21 -18.52 -13.49
N ILE A 279 2.30 -18.81 -12.18
CA ILE A 279 3.12 -18.14 -11.16
C ILE A 279 4.61 -17.97 -11.52
N PHE A 280 5.18 -18.92 -12.27
CA PHE A 280 6.62 -18.95 -12.57
C PHE A 280 7.08 -17.87 -13.57
N ARG A 281 6.16 -17.19 -14.26
CA ARG A 281 6.54 -16.19 -15.29
C ARG A 281 6.95 -14.85 -14.70
N THR A 282 6.55 -14.54 -13.48
CA THR A 282 6.77 -13.23 -12.84
C THR A 282 7.47 -13.32 -11.49
N ALA A 283 8.23 -14.40 -11.26
CA ALA A 283 8.97 -14.59 -10.01
C ALA A 283 9.99 -13.44 -9.82
N PHE A 284 10.26 -13.12 -8.55
CA PHE A 284 11.25 -12.13 -8.16
C PHE A 284 12.58 -12.36 -8.87
N ASN A 285 12.98 -11.39 -9.67
CA ASN A 285 14.18 -11.40 -10.48
C ASN A 285 14.60 -9.95 -10.73
N PRO A 286 15.30 -9.32 -9.78
CA PRO A 286 15.63 -7.89 -9.88
C PRO A 286 16.69 -7.58 -10.95
N VAL A 287 17.14 -8.58 -11.72
CA VAL A 287 17.97 -8.41 -12.91
C VAL A 287 17.19 -8.57 -14.23
N TYR A 288 15.85 -8.64 -14.16
CA TYR A 288 14.99 -8.67 -15.33
C TYR A 288 15.00 -7.33 -16.08
N GLU A 289 14.52 -7.34 -17.32
CA GLU A 289 14.41 -6.13 -18.12
C GLU A 289 13.43 -5.14 -17.48
N VAL A 290 13.84 -3.88 -17.39
CA VAL A 290 12.98 -2.77 -16.98
C VAL A 290 12.46 -2.08 -18.25
N PRO A 291 11.16 -2.21 -18.59
CA PRO A 291 10.60 -1.56 -19.77
C PRO A 291 10.61 -0.04 -19.61
N ARG A 292 10.65 0.67 -20.75
CA ARG A 292 10.54 2.13 -20.80
C ARG A 292 9.21 2.60 -20.17
N ILE A 293 9.22 3.77 -19.52
CA ILE A 293 7.99 4.49 -19.13
C ILE A 293 7.15 4.78 -20.38
N ARG A 294 5.83 4.62 -20.28
CA ARG A 294 4.87 4.93 -21.35
C ARG A 294 3.62 5.53 -20.75
N THR A 295 3.15 6.64 -21.32
CA THR A 295 1.88 7.26 -20.91
C THR A 295 0.74 6.23 -20.87
N LEU A 296 -0.02 6.20 -19.77
CA LEU A 296 -1.14 5.28 -19.58
C LEU A 296 -2.35 5.62 -20.46
N THR A 297 -2.48 6.86 -20.93
CA THR A 297 -3.55 7.25 -21.84
C THR A 297 -3.38 6.57 -23.20
N GLU A 298 -4.36 5.74 -23.59
CA GLU A 298 -4.32 5.02 -24.87
C GLU A 298 -4.93 5.81 -26.03
N ASP A 299 -5.90 6.70 -25.75
CA ASP A 299 -6.58 7.50 -26.76
C ASP A 299 -5.63 8.57 -27.38
N PRO A 300 -5.34 8.53 -28.69
CA PRO A 300 -4.36 9.43 -29.31
C PRO A 300 -4.74 10.92 -29.24
N ASP A 301 -6.04 11.22 -29.33
CA ASP A 301 -6.53 12.59 -29.26
C ASP A 301 -6.38 13.14 -27.84
N GLN A 302 -6.67 12.33 -26.83
CA GLN A 302 -6.43 12.67 -25.43
C GLN A 302 -4.94 12.87 -25.16
N ARG A 303 -4.06 11.97 -25.61
CA ARG A 303 -2.60 12.15 -25.47
C ARG A 303 -2.12 13.47 -26.05
N THR A 304 -2.61 13.83 -27.24
CA THR A 304 -2.26 15.11 -27.88
C THR A 304 -2.67 16.30 -27.02
N ARG A 305 -3.86 16.26 -26.41
CA ARG A 305 -4.33 17.30 -25.48
C ARG A 305 -3.52 17.35 -24.19
N GLU A 306 -3.23 16.19 -23.59
CA GLU A 306 -2.45 16.08 -22.35
C GLU A 306 -1.02 16.59 -22.55
N LYS A 307 -0.38 16.19 -23.65
CA LYS A 307 0.94 16.68 -24.06
C LYS A 307 0.96 18.20 -24.23
N ALA A 308 0.00 18.76 -24.95
CA ALA A 308 -0.09 20.21 -25.14
C ALA A 308 -0.28 20.96 -23.81
N ALA A 309 -1.08 20.41 -22.89
CA ALA A 309 -1.30 21.01 -21.57
C ALA A 309 -0.06 20.97 -20.68
N VAL A 310 0.68 19.85 -20.68
CA VAL A 310 1.94 19.70 -19.94
C VAL A 310 3.01 20.64 -20.51
N SER A 311 3.19 20.70 -21.83
CA SER A 311 4.14 21.62 -22.45
C SER A 311 3.81 23.07 -22.12
N LYS A 312 2.52 23.46 -22.23
CA LYS A 312 2.06 24.80 -21.86
C LYS A 312 2.35 25.13 -20.39
N PHE A 313 2.13 24.19 -19.47
CA PHE A 313 2.41 24.38 -18.05
C PHE A 313 3.90 24.71 -17.79
N ILE A 314 4.81 24.03 -18.49
CA ILE A 314 6.25 24.26 -18.38
C ILE A 314 6.66 25.56 -19.07
N GLU A 315 6.23 25.77 -20.32
CA GLU A 315 6.62 26.90 -21.16
C GLU A 315 6.11 28.25 -20.63
N GLU A 316 4.94 28.27 -19.99
CA GLU A 316 4.42 29.45 -19.30
C GLU A 316 5.11 29.71 -17.93
N GLY A 317 6.10 28.91 -17.56
CA GLY A 317 6.89 29.09 -16.34
C GLY A 317 6.21 28.64 -15.05
N ARG A 318 5.03 28.01 -15.12
CA ARG A 318 4.25 27.62 -13.92
C ARG A 318 4.96 26.56 -13.07
N PHE A 319 5.73 25.67 -13.70
CA PHE A 319 6.59 24.74 -12.99
C PHE A 319 7.59 25.48 -12.10
N MET A 320 8.31 26.45 -12.68
CA MET A 320 9.30 27.25 -11.96
C MET A 320 8.68 28.18 -10.92
N GLU A 321 7.51 28.76 -11.22
CA GLU A 321 6.74 29.56 -10.26
C GLU A 321 6.47 28.76 -8.99
N LYS A 322 5.91 27.56 -9.13
CA LYS A 322 5.65 26.66 -7.99
C LYS A 322 6.93 26.24 -7.28
N LEU A 323 7.94 25.77 -8.02
CA LEU A 323 9.19 25.30 -7.42
C LEU A 323 9.94 26.42 -6.67
N SER A 324 9.86 27.67 -7.14
CA SER A 324 10.49 28.84 -6.50
C SER A 324 9.88 29.20 -5.14
N GLN A 325 8.69 28.71 -4.84
CA GLN A 325 8.02 28.90 -3.55
C GLN A 325 8.47 27.86 -2.52
N SER A 326 9.18 26.81 -2.94
CA SER A 326 9.63 25.76 -2.02
C SER A 326 10.84 26.20 -1.19
N GLU A 327 10.80 25.83 0.09
CA GLU A 327 11.88 26.09 1.05
C GLU A 327 13.18 25.31 0.71
N VAL A 328 13.09 24.26 -0.11
CA VAL A 328 14.26 23.43 -0.48
C VAL A 328 15.10 24.02 -1.62
N MET A 329 14.69 25.17 -2.18
CA MET A 329 15.44 25.85 -3.25
C MET A 329 16.89 26.15 -2.85
N ALA A 330 17.11 26.55 -1.59
CA ALA A 330 18.45 26.80 -1.07
C ALA A 330 19.32 25.52 -1.06
N ALA A 331 18.72 24.35 -0.81
CA ALA A 331 19.42 23.08 -0.88
C ALA A 331 19.80 22.73 -2.33
N PHE A 332 18.89 22.93 -3.28
CA PHE A 332 19.17 22.70 -4.70
C PHE A 332 20.32 23.58 -5.21
N GLN A 333 20.34 24.85 -4.81
CA GLN A 333 21.43 25.78 -5.14
C GLN A 333 22.73 25.46 -4.41
N HIS A 334 22.68 25.09 -3.13
CA HIS A 334 23.85 24.70 -2.35
C HIS A 334 24.62 23.53 -2.99
N TRP A 335 23.88 22.57 -3.54
CA TRP A 335 24.45 21.43 -4.25
C TRP A 335 24.74 21.72 -5.73
N GLY A 336 24.30 22.87 -6.27
CA GLY A 336 24.46 23.23 -7.68
C GLY A 336 23.91 22.16 -8.62
N LEU A 337 22.70 21.67 -8.30
CA LEU A 337 22.08 20.53 -8.98
C LEU A 337 21.92 20.78 -10.47
N GLY A 338 22.28 19.77 -11.27
CA GLY A 338 21.74 19.61 -12.61
C GLY A 338 20.52 18.70 -12.56
N TYR A 339 19.32 19.28 -12.69
CA TYR A 339 18.07 18.55 -12.71
C TYR A 339 17.65 18.23 -14.15
N ARG A 340 17.21 16.98 -14.38
CA ARG A 340 16.62 16.55 -15.65
C ARG A 340 15.23 15.97 -15.40
N LEU A 341 14.23 16.56 -16.04
CA LEU A 341 12.89 16.01 -16.19
C LEU A 341 12.76 15.40 -17.58
N GLU A 342 12.41 14.13 -17.67
CA GLU A 342 12.08 13.46 -18.92
C GLU A 342 10.62 13.00 -18.92
N ILE A 343 9.87 13.43 -19.92
CA ILE A 343 8.43 13.22 -19.99
C ILE A 343 8.12 12.29 -21.15
N PHE A 344 7.51 11.15 -20.87
CA PHE A 344 7.37 10.03 -21.79
C PHE A 344 5.99 10.00 -22.46
N ASP A 345 5.99 9.87 -23.78
CA ASP A 345 4.85 9.44 -24.59
C ASP A 345 4.95 7.91 -24.82
N ASP A 346 4.41 7.36 -25.91
CA ASP A 346 4.58 5.94 -26.24
C ASP A 346 6.03 5.59 -26.66
N ASP A 347 6.49 6.20 -27.76
CA ASP A 347 7.77 5.89 -28.40
C ASP A 347 8.77 7.06 -28.35
N THR A 348 8.36 8.20 -27.79
CA THR A 348 9.18 9.41 -27.70
C THR A 348 9.17 9.98 -26.28
N SER A 349 10.14 10.84 -25.98
CA SER A 349 10.17 11.60 -24.73
C SER A 349 10.66 13.01 -25.00
N ASP A 350 10.16 13.95 -24.21
CA ASP A 350 10.59 15.35 -24.20
C ASP A 350 11.38 15.62 -22.92
N ILE A 351 12.49 16.35 -23.06
CA ILE A 351 13.45 16.56 -21.97
C ILE A 351 13.50 18.04 -21.62
N TRP A 352 13.48 18.30 -20.32
CA TRP A 352 13.66 19.62 -19.73
C TRP A 352 14.72 19.56 -18.64
N THR A 353 15.52 20.63 -18.52
CA THR A 353 16.60 20.69 -17.55
C THR A 353 16.61 22.01 -16.78
N ILE A 354 17.08 21.96 -15.53
CA ILE A 354 17.33 23.13 -14.69
C ILE A 354 18.75 23.04 -14.14
N ASP A 355 19.52 24.12 -14.28
CA ASP A 355 20.82 24.28 -13.63
C ASP A 355 20.67 25.19 -12.40
N PHE A 356 20.80 24.59 -11.21
CA PHE A 356 20.73 25.29 -9.94
C PHE A 356 22.06 25.90 -9.50
N SER A 357 23.14 25.76 -10.28
CA SER A 357 24.42 26.44 -9.98
C SER A 357 24.41 27.95 -10.25
N GLY A 358 23.42 28.44 -10.99
CA GLY A 358 23.19 29.85 -11.28
C GLY A 358 21.73 30.26 -11.00
N GLU A 359 21.22 31.20 -11.79
CA GLU A 359 19.79 31.54 -11.78
C GLU A 359 18.99 30.39 -12.40
N PRO A 360 18.13 29.71 -11.63
CA PRO A 360 17.47 28.49 -12.09
C PRO A 360 16.41 28.83 -13.13
N VAL A 361 16.59 28.29 -14.34
CA VAL A 361 15.64 28.43 -15.46
C VAL A 361 15.45 27.08 -16.11
N MET A 362 14.19 26.69 -16.33
CA MET A 362 13.84 25.47 -17.04
C MET A 362 14.03 25.64 -18.55
N ARG A 363 14.80 24.74 -19.18
CA ARG A 363 15.16 24.80 -20.60
C ARG A 363 14.91 23.46 -21.29
N PRO A 364 14.48 23.45 -22.56
CA PRO A 364 14.34 22.20 -23.31
C PRO A 364 15.71 21.60 -23.66
N GLY A 365 15.77 20.27 -23.70
CA GLY A 365 16.92 19.49 -24.10
C GLY A 365 17.91 19.17 -22.97
N TYR A 366 19.02 18.57 -23.37
CA TYR A 366 20.04 18.08 -22.44
C TYR A 366 20.94 19.19 -21.89
N PHE A 367 21.28 19.04 -20.61
CA PHE A 367 22.33 19.77 -19.93
C PHE A 367 23.44 18.79 -19.52
N GLY A 368 24.70 19.23 -19.56
CA GLY A 368 25.88 18.37 -19.42
C GLY A 368 26.09 17.78 -18.02
N ARG A 369 25.39 18.29 -17.00
CA ARG A 369 25.41 17.77 -15.62
C ARG A 369 24.02 17.25 -15.26
N VAL A 370 23.95 16.02 -14.78
CA VAL A 370 22.73 15.47 -14.15
C VAL A 370 23.11 14.86 -12.83
N ASN A 371 22.54 15.43 -11.78
CA ASN A 371 22.68 14.97 -10.40
C ASN A 371 21.36 14.50 -9.80
N LEU A 372 20.24 14.85 -10.45
CA LEU A 372 18.89 14.45 -10.09
C LEU A 372 18.08 14.26 -11.37
N TYR A 373 17.47 13.10 -11.52
CA TYR A 373 16.66 12.74 -12.67
C TYR A 373 15.26 12.35 -12.21
N GLU A 374 14.25 12.86 -12.89
CA GLU A 374 12.86 12.39 -12.76
C GLU A 374 12.31 12.06 -14.14
N GLY A 375 11.83 10.83 -14.31
CA GLY A 375 11.13 10.36 -15.49
C GLY A 375 9.65 10.16 -15.17
N ILE A 376 8.74 10.67 -16.01
CA ILE A 376 7.29 10.55 -15.80
C ILE A 376 6.52 10.44 -17.12
N GLY A 377 5.42 9.70 -17.18
CA GLY A 377 4.54 9.70 -18.35
C GLY A 377 3.71 10.99 -18.50
N TYR A 378 3.36 11.35 -19.74
CA TYR A 378 2.55 12.55 -20.04
C TYR A 378 1.20 12.56 -19.32
N SER A 379 0.51 11.42 -19.30
CA SER A 379 -0.78 11.25 -18.63
C SER A 379 -0.68 11.45 -17.12
N GLU A 380 0.35 10.89 -16.48
CA GLU A 380 0.55 11.00 -15.04
C GLU A 380 0.88 12.43 -14.65
N PHE A 381 1.77 13.09 -15.39
CA PHE A 381 2.11 14.48 -15.16
C PHE A 381 0.90 15.41 -15.42
N PHE A 382 0.13 15.16 -16.48
CA PHE A 382 -1.11 15.89 -16.73
C PHE A 382 -2.10 15.74 -15.57
N ARG A 383 -2.29 14.52 -15.06
CA ARG A 383 -3.18 14.28 -13.92
C ARG A 383 -2.71 14.95 -12.64
N LEU A 384 -1.39 15.04 -12.41
CA LEU A 384 -0.82 15.83 -11.30
C LEU A 384 -1.15 17.32 -11.45
N ILE A 385 -1.02 17.89 -12.65
CA ILE A 385 -1.41 19.28 -12.94
C ILE A 385 -2.90 19.51 -12.66
N GLN A 386 -3.76 18.55 -12.99
CA GLN A 386 -5.21 18.63 -12.74
C GLN A 386 -5.61 18.31 -11.29
N GLY A 387 -4.70 17.81 -10.45
CA GLY A 387 -5.04 17.33 -9.09
C GLY A 387 -5.94 16.10 -9.10
N THR A 388 -5.84 15.24 -10.12
CA THR A 388 -6.70 14.05 -10.31
C THR A 388 -5.99 12.72 -10.06
N THR A 389 -4.73 12.77 -9.63
CA THR A 389 -3.92 11.62 -9.24
C THR A 389 -3.13 11.91 -7.97
N ASN A 390 -2.51 10.88 -7.42
CA ASN A 390 -1.65 10.94 -6.25
C ASN A 390 -0.31 10.24 -6.53
N TRP A 391 0.68 10.46 -5.67
CA TRP A 391 2.00 9.87 -5.82
C TRP A 391 2.07 8.37 -5.55
N ASP A 392 1.15 7.80 -4.77
CA ASP A 392 1.12 6.35 -4.53
C ASP A 392 0.83 5.61 -5.83
N PHE A 393 -0.20 6.04 -6.57
CA PHE A 393 -0.51 5.51 -7.90
C PHE A 393 0.60 5.79 -8.92
N VAL A 394 1.11 7.02 -8.96
CA VAL A 394 2.13 7.42 -9.95
C VAL A 394 3.42 6.62 -9.76
N GLY A 395 3.83 6.36 -8.51
CA GLY A 395 4.97 5.48 -8.20
C GLY A 395 4.66 4.01 -8.48
N ALA A 396 3.57 3.48 -7.92
CA ALA A 396 3.23 2.06 -8.00
C ALA A 396 2.89 1.57 -9.41
N SER A 397 2.47 2.46 -10.32
CA SER A 397 2.27 2.12 -11.74
C SER A 397 3.58 1.96 -12.52
N GLY A 398 4.73 2.24 -11.90
CA GLY A 398 6.05 2.22 -12.53
C GLY A 398 6.24 3.32 -13.58
N GLN A 399 5.33 4.30 -13.64
CA GLN A 399 5.32 5.39 -14.61
C GLN A 399 6.01 6.66 -14.11
N TYR A 400 6.47 6.67 -12.85
CA TYR A 400 7.42 7.62 -12.33
C TYR A 400 8.65 6.90 -11.82
N ARG A 401 9.84 7.40 -12.17
CA ARG A 401 11.12 6.84 -11.74
C ARG A 401 12.12 7.95 -11.51
N THR A 402 12.88 7.86 -10.42
CA THR A 402 13.87 8.87 -10.07
C THR A 402 15.17 8.22 -9.61
N PHE A 403 16.27 8.91 -9.83
CA PHE A 403 17.54 8.61 -9.18
C PHE A 403 18.27 9.92 -8.88
N HIS A 404 19.21 9.84 -7.95
CA HIS A 404 20.07 10.97 -7.66
C HIS A 404 21.52 10.51 -7.42
N ASN A 405 22.44 11.33 -7.88
CA ASN A 405 23.89 11.19 -7.74
C ASN A 405 24.43 12.58 -7.43
N ILE A 406 24.03 13.10 -6.27
CA ILE A 406 24.23 14.49 -5.86
C ILE A 406 25.64 14.64 -5.30
N TYR A 407 26.42 15.50 -5.95
CA TYR A 407 27.77 15.86 -5.52
C TYR A 407 28.08 17.30 -5.90
N ARG A 408 29.06 17.88 -5.21
CA ARG A 408 29.65 19.18 -5.57
C ARG A 408 31.16 19.09 -5.53
N VAL A 409 31.79 19.78 -6.48
CA VAL A 409 33.24 19.83 -6.64
C VAL A 409 33.72 21.26 -6.42
N ALA A 410 34.70 21.44 -5.55
CA ALA A 410 35.37 22.71 -5.32
C ALA A 410 36.90 22.51 -5.39
N ARG A 411 37.67 23.61 -5.37
CA ARG A 411 39.13 23.53 -5.45
C ARG A 411 39.69 22.71 -4.28
N GLY A 412 40.15 21.49 -4.57
CA GLY A 412 40.73 20.57 -3.58
C GLY A 412 39.70 19.84 -2.71
N ASN A 413 38.41 19.89 -3.04
CA ASN A 413 37.36 19.25 -2.23
C ASN A 413 36.28 18.60 -3.10
N PHE A 414 35.77 17.46 -2.64
CA PHE A 414 34.68 16.72 -3.26
C PHE A 414 33.71 16.31 -2.17
N GLU A 415 32.47 16.77 -2.27
CA GLU A 415 31.41 16.44 -1.31
C GLU A 415 30.25 15.77 -2.04
N PHE A 416 29.59 14.84 -1.37
CA PHE A 416 28.46 14.11 -1.92
C PHE A 416 27.33 13.94 -0.90
N TYR A 417 26.12 13.83 -1.42
CA TYR A 417 24.95 13.48 -0.62
C TYR A 417 24.79 11.95 -0.61
N PRO A 418 24.63 11.30 0.56
CA PRO A 418 24.48 9.85 0.62
C PRO A 418 23.22 9.36 -0.11
N HIS A 419 23.34 8.29 -0.91
CA HIS A 419 22.21 7.67 -1.64
C HIS A 419 21.12 7.12 -0.70
N GLU A 420 21.50 6.69 0.50
CA GLU A 420 20.56 6.17 1.51
C GLU A 420 19.62 7.23 2.08
N LYS A 421 19.98 8.52 1.95
CA LYS A 421 19.21 9.62 2.53
C LYS A 421 18.20 10.14 1.52
N LYS A 422 16.99 10.45 2.00
CA LYS A 422 15.96 11.09 1.18
C LYS A 422 16.40 12.51 0.81
N PHE A 423 16.40 12.79 -0.50
CA PHE A 423 16.61 14.14 -1.03
C PHE A 423 15.32 14.67 -1.67
N PRO A 424 14.94 15.95 -1.48
CA PRO A 424 13.73 16.52 -2.06
C PRO A 424 13.68 16.41 -3.59
N GLN A 425 12.53 16.03 -4.13
CA GLN A 425 12.31 15.84 -5.57
C GLN A 425 11.55 17.04 -6.16
N PRO A 426 12.07 17.74 -7.19
CA PRO A 426 11.40 18.89 -7.79
C PRO A 426 9.94 18.66 -8.19
N LEU A 427 9.56 17.51 -8.76
CA LEU A 427 8.14 17.27 -9.06
C LEU A 427 7.29 17.17 -7.77
N GLN A 428 7.79 16.53 -6.72
CA GLN A 428 7.07 16.45 -5.44
C GLN A 428 7.00 17.81 -4.75
N GLU A 429 7.96 18.70 -4.96
CA GLU A 429 7.86 20.09 -4.48
C GLU A 429 6.83 20.91 -5.27
N VAL A 430 6.68 20.66 -6.57
CA VAL A 430 5.66 21.29 -7.41
C VAL A 430 4.25 20.74 -7.11
N PHE A 431 4.17 19.45 -6.78
CA PHE A 431 2.95 18.71 -6.43
C PHE A 431 3.12 18.01 -5.07
N PRO A 432 3.03 18.75 -3.95
CA PRO A 432 3.33 18.20 -2.63
C PRO A 432 2.40 17.04 -2.26
N MET A 433 3.02 15.96 -1.76
CA MET A 433 2.32 14.96 -0.97
C MET A 433 1.77 15.67 0.27
N GLY A 434 0.48 15.54 0.52
CA GLY A 434 -0.15 16.22 1.64
C GLY A 434 -1.63 15.91 1.75
N ARG A 435 -2.23 16.43 2.81
CA ARG A 435 -3.61 16.12 3.19
C ARG A 435 -4.63 16.35 2.07
N GLU A 436 -4.42 17.35 1.21
CA GLU A 436 -5.32 17.62 0.08
C GLU A 436 -5.24 16.52 -1.00
N MET A 437 -4.03 16.14 -1.41
CA MET A 437 -3.81 15.04 -2.35
C MET A 437 -4.33 13.71 -1.77
N ASP A 438 -4.04 13.45 -0.50
CA ASP A 438 -4.51 12.24 0.20
C ASP A 438 -6.03 12.23 0.34
N ARG A 439 -6.66 13.37 0.61
CA ARG A 439 -8.13 13.46 0.62
C ARG A 439 -8.71 13.21 -0.76
N GLU A 440 -8.18 13.85 -1.80
CA GLU A 440 -8.70 13.77 -3.16
C GLU A 440 -8.52 12.37 -3.76
N LYS A 441 -7.44 11.66 -3.38
CA LYS A 441 -7.20 10.25 -3.68
C LYS A 441 -8.40 9.35 -3.37
N TYR A 442 -9.08 9.54 -2.24
CA TYR A 442 -10.26 8.75 -1.88
C TYR A 442 -11.56 9.41 -2.34
N MET A 443 -11.66 10.74 -2.26
CA MET A 443 -12.89 11.47 -2.61
C MET A 443 -13.27 11.34 -4.09
N LYS A 444 -12.30 11.13 -4.99
CA LYS A 444 -12.59 10.81 -6.41
C LYS A 444 -13.39 9.50 -6.53
N ASP A 445 -13.04 8.50 -5.73
CA ASP A 445 -13.73 7.21 -5.72
C ASP A 445 -15.06 7.29 -5.00
N VAL A 446 -15.18 8.13 -3.97
CA VAL A 446 -16.48 8.40 -3.31
C VAL A 446 -17.44 8.97 -4.35
N ARG A 447 -17.02 9.97 -5.12
CA ARG A 447 -17.83 10.55 -6.21
C ARG A 447 -18.13 9.55 -7.33
N ARG A 448 -17.20 8.64 -7.63
CA ARG A 448 -17.38 7.62 -8.67
C ARG A 448 -18.40 6.56 -8.24
N TRP A 449 -18.32 6.05 -7.01
CA TRP A 449 -19.01 4.83 -6.61
C TRP A 449 -20.25 5.05 -5.73
N LYS A 450 -20.37 6.19 -5.05
CA LYS A 450 -21.58 6.51 -4.28
C LYS A 450 -22.82 6.43 -5.18
N GLY A 451 -23.84 5.72 -4.72
CA GLY A 451 -25.09 5.52 -5.46
C GLY A 451 -25.04 4.50 -6.59
N GLN A 452 -23.86 3.99 -6.98
CA GLN A 452 -23.76 3.01 -8.08
C GLN A 452 -24.26 1.60 -7.70
N TYR A 453 -24.23 1.28 -6.41
CA TYR A 453 -24.56 -0.05 -5.89
C TYR A 453 -25.85 -0.06 -5.07
N ASP A 454 -26.65 1.01 -5.13
CA ASP A 454 -27.92 1.15 -4.40
C ASP A 454 -28.92 0.08 -4.90
N GLY A 455 -28.97 -1.05 -4.19
CA GLY A 455 -29.78 -2.23 -4.53
C GLY A 455 -29.01 -3.41 -5.17
N ALA A 456 -27.69 -3.32 -5.32
CA ALA A 456 -26.83 -4.41 -5.82
C ALA A 456 -25.92 -5.03 -4.75
N GLY A 457 -25.97 -4.50 -3.52
CA GLY A 457 -25.31 -5.08 -2.35
C GLY A 457 -25.74 -6.53 -2.10
N PRO A 458 -25.04 -7.26 -1.22
CA PRO A 458 -25.43 -8.62 -0.89
C PRO A 458 -26.85 -8.62 -0.27
N PRO A 459 -27.62 -9.72 -0.36
CA PRO A 459 -29.08 -9.75 -0.15
C PRO A 459 -29.63 -9.44 1.26
N TRP A 460 -28.85 -8.82 2.17
CA TRP A 460 -29.20 -8.64 3.58
C TRP A 460 -29.14 -7.20 4.08
#